data_AF-A0A377M0M6-F1
#
_entry.id   AF-A0A377M0M6-F1
#
_cell.length_a   1.000
_cell.length_b   1.000
_cell.length_c   1.000
_cell.angle_alpha   90.00
_cell.angle_beta   90.00
_cell.angle_gamma   90.00
#
_symmetry.space_group_name_H-M   'P 1'
#
loop_
_entity.id
_entity.type
_entity.pdbx_description
1 polymer ?
#
loop_
_entity_poly.entity_id
_entity_poly.type
_entity_poly.pdbx_seq_one_letter_code
_entity_poly.pdbx_strand_id
1 'polypeptide(L)'
;MTAARLGGGDPASNPRLRAAVDKALSNNMTRDTLNRAIARGVGGDEDTNMETIIYEGYGPGGTAVMVECLSDNRNRTVAEVRHAFTKTGGNLGTDGSVAYLFSKKASSPSRKATKMSSWKRRWKRVRKT
;
A
#
# COMPACT_ATOMS: atom_id res chain seq x y z
N MET A 1 -1.76 -1.34 -10.69
CA MET A 1 -2.65 -0.31 -11.27
C MET A 1 -3.52 0.26 -10.16
N THR A 2 -3.95 1.52 -10.27
CA THR A 2 -4.83 2.16 -9.27
C THR A 2 -6.23 1.54 -9.26
N ALA A 3 -6.84 1.44 -8.08
CA ALA A 3 -8.16 0.83 -7.91
C ALA A 3 -9.25 1.54 -8.72
N ALA A 4 -9.16 2.87 -8.81
CA ALA A 4 -10.08 3.71 -9.59
C ALA A 4 -9.93 3.49 -11.12
N ARG A 5 -8.71 3.21 -11.62
CA ARG A 5 -8.47 2.93 -13.05
C ARG A 5 -9.00 1.57 -13.48
N LEU A 6 -8.99 0.59 -12.57
CA LEU A 6 -9.40 -0.80 -12.86
C LEU A 6 -10.91 -1.06 -12.77
N GLY A 7 -11.66 -0.23 -12.05
CA GLY A 7 -13.06 -0.52 -11.75
C GLY A 7 -13.96 0.72 -11.62
N GLY A 8 -13.53 1.85 -12.18
CA GLY A 8 -14.29 3.09 -12.15
C GLY A 8 -14.22 3.84 -10.82
N GLY A 9 -14.76 5.07 -10.84
CA GLY A 9 -14.68 6.03 -9.73
C GLY A 9 -15.68 5.82 -8.61
N ASP A 10 -16.59 4.87 -8.75
CA ASP A 10 -17.65 4.65 -7.77
C ASP A 10 -17.24 3.59 -6.71
N PRO A 11 -17.13 3.98 -5.42
CA PRO A 11 -16.81 3.05 -4.34
C PRO A 11 -17.91 2.00 -4.06
N ALA A 12 -19.14 2.18 -4.56
CA ALA A 12 -20.24 1.23 -4.40
C ALA A 12 -20.12 0.05 -5.37
N SER A 13 -19.65 0.29 -6.59
CA SER A 13 -19.44 -0.74 -7.62
C SER A 13 -18.05 -1.40 -7.55
N ASN A 14 -17.08 -0.80 -6.87
CA ASN A 14 -15.70 -1.30 -6.81
C ASN A 14 -15.23 -1.68 -5.38
N PRO A 15 -15.21 -2.99 -5.02
CA PRO A 15 -14.76 -3.45 -3.71
C PRO A 15 -13.30 -3.09 -3.38
N ARG A 16 -12.42 -3.00 -4.40
CA ARG A 16 -11.01 -2.60 -4.19
C ARG A 16 -10.91 -1.12 -3.82
N LEU A 17 -11.72 -0.28 -4.47
CA LEU A 17 -11.78 1.14 -4.15
C LEU A 17 -12.38 1.35 -2.75
N ARG A 18 -13.45 0.64 -2.39
CA ARG A 18 -14.02 0.68 -1.04
C ARG A 18 -13.00 0.38 0.06
N ALA A 19 -12.27 -0.73 -0.08
CA ALA A 19 -11.23 -1.09 0.89
C ALA A 19 -10.12 -0.03 0.99
N ALA A 20 -9.76 0.60 -0.14
CA ALA A 20 -8.79 1.70 -0.16
C ALA A 20 -9.34 2.97 0.53
N VAL A 21 -10.62 3.29 0.33
CA VAL A 21 -11.31 4.42 0.97
C VAL A 21 -11.40 4.22 2.48
N ASP A 22 -11.80 3.04 2.94
CA ASP A 22 -11.88 2.71 4.36
C ASP A 22 -10.50 2.80 5.04
N LYS A 23 -9.45 2.33 4.35
CA LYS A 23 -8.07 2.44 4.82
C LYS A 23 -7.59 3.90 4.84
N ALA A 24 -7.92 4.71 3.85
CA ALA A 24 -7.58 6.14 3.81
C ALA A 24 -8.24 6.93 4.94
N LEU A 25 -9.53 6.71 5.18
CA LEU A 25 -10.27 7.31 6.30
C LEU A 25 -9.70 6.87 7.65
N SER A 26 -9.27 5.61 7.78
CA SER A 26 -8.61 5.13 9.01
C SER A 26 -7.26 5.81 9.29
N ASN A 27 -6.60 6.35 8.26
CA ASN A 27 -5.34 7.10 8.36
C ASN A 27 -5.56 8.62 8.38
N ASN A 28 -6.78 9.09 8.68
CA ASN A 28 -7.12 10.50 8.83
C ASN A 28 -6.95 11.34 7.54
N MET A 29 -7.15 10.73 6.36
CA MET A 29 -7.22 11.49 5.11
C MET A 29 -8.56 12.24 5.00
N THR A 30 -8.53 13.48 4.52
CA THR A 30 -9.76 14.28 4.31
C THR A 30 -10.53 13.78 3.09
N ARG A 31 -11.87 13.86 3.13
CA ARG A 31 -12.73 13.40 2.02
C ARG A 31 -12.44 14.11 0.70
N ASP A 32 -12.02 15.37 0.76
CA ASP A 32 -11.62 16.17 -0.40
C ASP A 32 -10.39 15.57 -1.12
N THR A 33 -9.33 15.24 -0.37
CA THR A 33 -8.12 14.63 -0.95
C THR A 33 -8.42 13.27 -1.58
N LEU A 34 -9.35 12.52 -0.98
CA LEU A 34 -9.80 11.23 -1.47
C LEU A 34 -10.59 11.36 -2.78
N ASN A 35 -11.56 12.27 -2.86
CA ASN A 35 -12.33 12.51 -4.08
C ASN A 35 -11.43 12.97 -5.23
N ARG A 36 -10.45 13.83 -4.95
CA ARG A 36 -9.43 14.24 -5.93
C ARG A 36 -8.59 13.06 -6.42
N ALA A 37 -8.14 12.19 -5.53
CA ALA A 37 -7.38 11.00 -5.90
C ALA A 37 -8.20 10.01 -6.74
N ILE A 38 -9.50 9.87 -6.45
CA ILE A 38 -10.42 9.06 -7.25
C ILE A 38 -10.61 9.66 -8.64
N ALA A 39 -10.89 10.95 -8.74
CA ALA A 39 -11.08 11.65 -10.02
C ALA A 39 -9.84 11.52 -10.93
N ARG A 40 -8.63 11.67 -10.36
CA ARG A 40 -7.36 11.41 -11.07
C ARG A 40 -7.25 9.98 -11.57
N GLY A 41 -7.66 9.01 -10.76
CA GLY A 41 -7.55 7.59 -11.12
C GLY A 41 -8.55 7.11 -12.19
N VAL A 42 -9.66 7.83 -12.43
CA VAL A 42 -10.68 7.49 -13.44
C VAL A 42 -10.34 8.08 -14.82
N GLY A 43 -9.36 8.97 -14.91
CA GLY A 43 -8.95 9.62 -16.16
C GLY A 43 -9.28 11.12 -16.22
N GLY A 44 -9.44 11.80 -15.08
CA GLY A 44 -9.67 13.24 -15.04
C GLY A 44 -8.47 14.12 -15.40
N ASP A 45 -7.25 13.57 -15.38
CA ASP A 45 -6.03 14.26 -15.79
C ASP A 45 -5.31 13.40 -16.85
N GLU A 46 -5.31 13.85 -18.11
CA GLU A 46 -4.68 13.17 -19.27
C GLU A 46 -3.15 12.99 -19.14
N ASP A 47 -2.50 13.70 -18.23
CA ASP A 47 -1.03 13.81 -18.14
C ASP A 47 -0.38 12.90 -17.09
N THR A 48 -1.14 11.99 -16.47
CA THR A 48 -0.56 11.02 -15.51
C THR A 48 -0.82 9.59 -15.96
N ASN A 49 -0.06 9.15 -16.97
CA ASN A 49 0.10 7.73 -17.28
C ASN A 49 0.83 7.03 -16.13
N MET A 50 0.13 6.87 -15.00
CA MET A 50 0.62 6.12 -13.85
C MET A 50 0.64 4.64 -14.22
N GLU A 51 1.83 4.15 -14.49
CA GLU A 51 2.12 2.76 -14.74
C GLU A 51 2.53 2.06 -13.46
N THR A 52 2.18 0.79 -13.36
CA THR A 52 2.63 -0.06 -12.26
C THR A 52 3.82 -0.84 -12.74
N ILE A 53 4.95 -0.62 -12.10
CA ILE A 53 6.22 -1.23 -12.46
C ILE A 53 6.70 -2.00 -11.24
N ILE A 54 7.02 -3.27 -11.45
CA ILE A 54 7.58 -4.12 -10.42
C ILE A 54 9.09 -4.15 -10.64
N TYR A 55 9.84 -3.81 -9.59
CA TYR A 55 11.29 -3.92 -9.56
C TYR A 55 11.68 -5.06 -8.64
N GLU A 56 12.66 -5.81 -9.09
CA GLU A 56 13.14 -7.00 -8.42
C GLU A 56 14.62 -6.82 -8.12
N GLY A 57 15.06 -7.25 -6.94
CA GLY A 57 16.45 -7.11 -6.56
C GLY A 57 16.82 -7.91 -5.32
N TYR A 58 18.11 -7.85 -5.02
CA TYR A 58 18.72 -8.49 -3.87
C TYR A 58 19.32 -7.43 -2.97
N GLY A 59 18.97 -7.47 -1.70
CA GLY A 59 19.60 -6.69 -0.64
C GLY A 59 20.89 -7.34 -0.13
N PRO A 60 21.57 -6.69 0.83
CA PRO A 60 22.74 -7.26 1.50
C PRO A 60 22.40 -8.62 2.11
N GLY A 61 23.32 -9.58 2.00
CA GLY A 61 23.12 -10.95 2.49
C GLY A 61 22.19 -11.82 1.62
N GLY A 62 21.90 -11.43 0.38
CA GLY A 62 21.09 -12.24 -0.54
C GLY A 62 19.58 -12.20 -0.26
N THR A 63 19.11 -11.19 0.48
CA THR A 63 17.68 -11.02 0.77
C THR A 63 16.93 -10.63 -0.50
N ALA A 64 15.96 -11.42 -0.92
CA ALA A 64 15.10 -11.10 -2.06
C ALA A 64 14.17 -9.91 -1.71
N VAL A 65 14.14 -8.89 -2.57
CA VAL A 65 13.31 -7.69 -2.41
C VAL A 65 12.51 -7.47 -3.69
N MET A 66 11.20 -7.31 -3.53
CA MET A 66 10.28 -6.95 -4.60
C MET A 66 9.63 -5.61 -4.27
N VAL A 67 9.72 -4.66 -5.19
CA VAL A 67 9.23 -3.29 -5.02
C VAL A 67 8.17 -3.02 -6.08
N GLU A 68 6.91 -2.91 -5.65
CA GLU A 68 5.81 -2.47 -6.51
C GLU A 68 5.75 -0.94 -6.48
N CYS A 69 6.07 -0.31 -7.61
CA CYS A 69 6.03 1.13 -7.77
C CYS A 69 4.86 1.55 -8.67
N LEU A 70 4.23 2.66 -8.32
CA LEU A 70 3.31 3.39 -9.20
C LEU A 70 4.01 4.67 -9.61
N SER A 71 4.30 4.83 -10.90
CA SER A 71 5.06 5.98 -11.40
C SER A 71 4.59 6.39 -12.79
N ASP A 72 4.74 7.67 -13.12
CA ASP A 72 4.52 8.23 -14.45
C ASP A 72 5.74 8.10 -15.38
N ASN A 73 6.91 7.76 -14.84
CA ASN A 73 8.16 7.68 -15.59
C ASN A 73 9.04 6.53 -15.08
N ARG A 74 9.15 5.48 -15.90
CA ARG A 74 9.98 4.30 -15.61
C ARG A 74 11.46 4.65 -15.45
N ASN A 75 12.02 5.49 -16.33
CA ASN A 75 13.45 5.78 -16.33
C ASN A 75 13.88 6.51 -15.05
N ARG A 76 13.04 7.43 -14.55
CA ARG A 76 13.29 8.13 -13.28
C ARG A 76 13.27 7.16 -12.10
N THR A 77 12.23 6.31 -12.01
CA THR A 77 12.09 5.38 -10.89
C THR A 77 13.16 4.28 -10.90
N VAL A 78 13.58 3.77 -12.06
CA VAL A 78 14.71 2.82 -12.16
C VAL A 78 15.99 3.42 -11.54
N ALA A 79 16.30 4.68 -11.86
CA ALA A 79 17.50 5.34 -11.38
C ALA A 79 17.48 5.50 -9.85
N GLU A 80 16.36 5.96 -9.29
CA GLU A 80 16.18 6.11 -7.85
C GLU A 80 16.24 4.76 -7.11
N VAL A 81 15.56 3.74 -7.64
CA VAL A 81 15.54 2.39 -7.06
C VAL A 81 16.95 1.78 -7.09
N ARG A 82 17.65 1.87 -8.23
CA ARG A 82 19.04 1.41 -8.35
C ARG A 82 19.94 2.11 -7.35
N HIS A 83 19.83 3.44 -7.23
CA HIS A 83 20.62 4.22 -6.27
C HIS A 83 20.36 3.78 -4.82
N ALA A 84 19.11 3.51 -4.46
CA ALA A 84 18.75 3.00 -3.14
C ALA A 84 19.39 1.62 -2.87
N PHE A 85 19.31 0.68 -3.82
CA PHE A 85 19.96 -0.63 -3.70
C PHE A 85 21.47 -0.51 -3.55
N THR A 86 22.14 0.24 -4.42
CA THR A 86 23.60 0.44 -4.37
C THR A 86 24.04 1.06 -3.04
N LYS A 87 23.30 2.05 -2.52
CA LYS A 87 23.61 2.67 -1.21
C LYS A 87 23.52 1.69 -0.04
N THR A 88 22.66 0.69 -0.14
CA THR A 88 22.45 -0.35 0.89
C THR A 88 23.28 -1.62 0.67
N GLY A 89 24.19 -1.63 -0.31
CA GLY A 89 25.00 -2.81 -0.62
C GLY A 89 24.22 -3.96 -1.28
N GLY A 90 23.11 -3.64 -1.94
CA GLY A 90 22.33 -4.56 -2.76
C GLY A 90 22.48 -4.29 -4.26
N ASN A 91 21.78 -5.06 -5.08
CA ASN A 91 21.72 -4.88 -6.53
C ASN A 91 20.30 -5.08 -7.06
N LEU A 92 19.94 -4.29 -8.06
CA LEU A 92 18.71 -4.47 -8.82
C LEU A 92 18.89 -5.68 -9.75
N GLY A 93 17.98 -6.65 -9.63
CA GLY A 93 17.92 -7.86 -10.44
C GLY A 93 17.17 -7.65 -11.76
N THR A 94 17.14 -8.69 -12.57
CA THR A 94 16.30 -8.76 -13.77
C THR A 94 14.87 -9.14 -13.42
N ASP A 95 13.94 -8.82 -14.30
CA ASP A 95 12.54 -9.23 -14.16
C ASP A 95 12.45 -10.77 -14.05
N GLY A 96 11.76 -11.29 -13.04
CA GLY A 96 11.62 -12.71 -12.76
C GLY A 96 12.72 -13.36 -11.90
N SER A 97 13.70 -12.60 -11.41
CA SER A 97 14.80 -13.12 -10.58
C SER A 97 14.41 -13.44 -9.14
N VAL A 98 13.36 -12.80 -8.59
CA VAL A 98 12.80 -13.11 -7.27
C VAL A 98 11.30 -13.41 -7.31
N ALA A 99 10.62 -13.17 -8.44
CA ALA A 99 9.19 -13.41 -8.61
C ALA A 99 8.72 -14.79 -8.09
N TYR A 100 9.49 -15.85 -8.36
CA TYR A 100 9.18 -17.22 -7.94
C TYR A 100 9.10 -17.40 -6.40
N LEU A 101 9.84 -16.59 -5.63
CA LEU A 101 9.86 -16.67 -4.18
C LEU A 101 8.62 -16.02 -3.53
N PHE A 102 7.91 -15.17 -4.25
CA PHE A 102 6.77 -14.42 -3.73
C PHE A 102 5.44 -14.96 -4.24
N SER A 103 4.55 -15.31 -3.32
CA SER A 103 3.16 -15.65 -3.63
C SER A 103 2.22 -14.56 -3.13
N LYS A 104 1.39 -14.01 -4.03
CA LYS A 104 0.40 -12.98 -3.69
C LYS A 104 -0.71 -13.57 -2.81
N LYS A 105 -0.64 -13.32 -1.50
CA LYS A 105 -1.69 -13.72 -0.54
C LYS A 105 -2.56 -12.52 -0.17
N ALA A 106 -3.87 -12.75 -0.10
CA ALA A 106 -4.80 -11.76 0.43
C ALA A 106 -4.68 -11.71 1.96
N SER A 107 -4.20 -10.60 2.52
CA SER A 107 -4.23 -10.37 3.96
C SER A 107 -5.56 -9.71 4.33
N SER A 108 -6.47 -10.47 4.92
CA SER A 108 -7.61 -9.88 5.63
C SER A 108 -7.09 -9.41 7.00
N PRO A 109 -7.14 -8.10 7.32
CA PRO A 109 -6.71 -7.64 8.62
C PRO A 109 -7.69 -8.15 9.68
N SER A 110 -7.33 -9.26 10.33
CA SER A 110 -8.00 -9.75 11.52
C SER A 110 -7.92 -8.68 12.61
N ARG A 111 -9.01 -7.92 12.81
CA ARG A 111 -9.18 -7.02 13.95
C ARG A 111 -9.08 -7.85 15.23
N LYS A 112 -7.92 -7.86 15.89
CA LYS A 112 -7.82 -8.32 17.27
C LYS A 112 -8.55 -7.30 18.14
N ALA A 113 -9.80 -7.59 18.47
CA ALA A 113 -10.57 -6.84 19.46
C ALA A 113 -9.93 -7.08 20.84
N THR A 114 -9.06 -6.16 21.27
CA THR A 114 -8.55 -6.13 22.64
C THR A 114 -9.72 -5.89 23.58
N LYS A 115 -10.25 -6.97 24.17
CA LYS A 115 -11.37 -6.97 25.11
C LYS A 115 -10.92 -6.39 26.45
N MET A 116 -10.68 -5.08 26.51
CA MET A 116 -10.30 -4.38 27.74
C MET A 116 -11.55 -4.10 28.60
N SER A 117 -12.18 -5.16 29.11
CA SER A 117 -13.43 -5.07 29.90
C SER A 117 -13.31 -5.53 31.37
N SER A 118 -12.16 -6.09 31.77
CA SER A 118 -11.97 -6.59 33.15
C SER A 118 -11.40 -5.55 34.11
N TRP A 119 -10.42 -4.75 33.68
CA TRP A 119 -9.67 -3.84 34.58
C TRP A 119 -10.48 -2.65 35.11
N LYS A 120 -11.37 -2.05 34.30
CA LYS A 120 -12.20 -0.91 34.75
C LYS A 120 -13.19 -1.28 35.86
N ARG A 121 -13.60 -2.54 35.98
CA ARG A 121 -14.51 -2.99 37.07
C ARG A 121 -13.77 -3.17 38.40
N ARG A 122 -12.49 -3.56 38.37
CA ARG A 122 -11.67 -3.76 39.60
C ARG A 122 -11.25 -2.43 40.22
N TRP A 123 -10.91 -1.43 39.40
CA TRP A 123 -10.45 -0.13 39.89
C TRP A 123 -11.55 0.70 40.59
N LYS A 124 -12.81 0.58 40.13
CA LYS A 124 -13.95 1.22 40.82
C LYS A 124 -14.27 0.62 42.20
N ARG A 125 -13.81 -0.61 42.50
CA ARG A 125 -14.07 -1.29 43.78
C ARG A 125 -13.06 -0.90 44.86
N VAL A 126 -11.84 -0.48 44.49
CA VAL A 126 -10.76 -0.11 45.42
C VAL A 126 -10.88 1.33 45.94
N ARG A 127 -11.59 2.21 45.23
CA ARG A 127 -11.77 3.62 45.63
C ARG A 127 -12.95 3.86 46.59
N LYS A 128 -13.58 2.82 47.14
CA LYS A 128 -14.82 2.94 47.96
C LYS A 128 -14.73 2.29 49.35
N THR A 129 -13.52 2.05 49.83
CA THR A 129 -13.18 1.70 51.23
C THR A 129 -12.14 2.68 51.71
#